data_AF-A0AAU3HY05-F1
#
_entry.id   AF-A0AAU3HY05-F1
#
_cell.length_a   1.000
_cell.length_b   1.000
_cell.length_c   1.000
_cell.angle_alpha   90.00
_cell.angle_beta   90.00
_cell.angle_gamma   90.00
#
_symmetry.space_group_name_H-M   'P 1'
#
loop_
_entity.id
_entity.type
_entity.pdbx_description
1 polymer ?
#
loop_
_entity_poly.entity_id
_entity_poly.type
_entity_poly.pdbx_seq_one_letter_code
_entity_poly.pdbx_strand_id
1 'polypeptide(L)'
;MAERLAVDGDELSHFMKMLRKSTESLQGLRRALEDATVTGLGTDDLDCACEDFQDNWKYGAAQIGEQTENLAEIIGKSRDSYREVDKALEQALKKAGNGGGGGTR
;
A
#
# COMPACT_ATOMS: atom_id res chain seq x y z
N MET A 1 -8.57 23.50 10.80
CA MET A 1 -9.09 22.13 10.96
C MET A 1 -8.97 21.32 9.67
N ALA A 2 -9.25 21.87 8.49
CA ALA A 2 -9.08 21.20 7.20
C ALA A 2 -7.64 20.68 6.93
N GLU A 3 -6.59 21.46 7.22
CA GLU A 3 -5.19 21.01 7.06
C GLU A 3 -4.76 19.85 7.96
N ARG A 4 -5.45 19.60 9.08
CA ARG A 4 -5.13 18.50 10.02
C ARG A 4 -5.89 17.21 9.71
N LEU A 5 -6.90 17.28 8.84
CA LEU A 5 -7.72 16.16 8.38
C LEU A 5 -7.49 15.83 6.90
N ALA A 6 -6.80 16.72 6.17
CA ALA A 6 -6.31 16.44 4.83
C ALA A 6 -5.21 15.38 4.93
N VAL A 7 -5.64 14.12 4.94
CA VAL A 7 -4.80 13.03 4.49
C VAL A 7 -4.28 13.44 3.11
N ASP A 8 -2.98 13.66 3.01
CA ASP A 8 -2.35 13.97 1.74
C ASP A 8 -2.47 12.74 0.83
N GLY A 9 -3.55 12.75 0.06
CA GLY A 9 -3.89 11.65 -0.83
C GLY A 9 -2.81 11.44 -1.89
N ASP A 10 -2.03 12.48 -2.19
CA ASP A 10 -0.93 12.40 -3.15
C ASP A 10 0.28 11.73 -2.50
N GLU A 11 0.63 12.07 -1.26
CA GLU A 11 1.69 11.38 -0.51
C GLU A 11 1.35 9.91 -0.22
N LEU A 12 0.12 9.59 0.15
CA LEU A 12 -0.31 8.20 0.28
C LEU A 12 -0.24 7.44 -1.04
N SER A 13 -0.64 8.08 -2.14
CA SER A 13 -0.54 7.49 -3.47
C SER A 13 0.92 7.29 -3.88
N HIS A 14 1.81 8.20 -3.51
CA HIS A 14 3.25 8.09 -3.72
C HIS A 14 3.85 6.94 -2.90
N PHE A 15 3.52 6.86 -1.61
CA PHE A 15 3.94 5.79 -0.72
C PHE A 15 3.48 4.41 -1.24
N MET A 16 2.22 4.29 -1.68
CA MET A 16 1.71 3.06 -2.31
C MET A 16 2.49 2.66 -3.58
N LYS A 17 2.88 3.63 -4.43
CA LYS A 17 3.70 3.36 -5.62
C LYS A 17 5.09 2.83 -5.24
N MET A 18 5.72 3.43 -4.23
CA MET A 18 7.04 3.01 -3.74
C MET A 18 7.02 1.60 -3.16
N LEU A 19 5.97 1.28 -2.42
CA LEU A 19 5.72 -0.05 -1.88
C LEU A 19 5.57 -1.11 -2.98
N ARG A 20 4.72 -0.85 -3.99
CA ARG A 20 4.58 -1.76 -5.15
C ARG A 20 5.90 -2.00 -5.87
N LYS A 21 6.67 -0.94 -6.10
CA LYS A 21 8.00 -1.03 -6.73
C LYS A 21 8.98 -1.88 -5.92
N SER A 22 8.92 -1.80 -4.58
CA SER A 22 9.74 -2.67 -3.71
C SER A 22 9.32 -4.14 -3.82
N THR A 23 8.01 -4.43 -3.83
CA THR A 23 7.49 -5.79 -4.05
C THR A 23 7.93 -6.35 -5.41
N GLU A 24 7.84 -5.56 -6.49
CA GLU A 24 8.31 -5.94 -7.82
C GLU A 24 9.83 -6.22 -7.83
N SER A 25 10.63 -5.41 -7.13
CA SER A 25 12.08 -5.63 -7.00
C SER A 25 12.40 -6.94 -6.27
N LEU A 26 11.69 -7.25 -5.17
CA LEU A 26 11.87 -8.50 -4.42
C LEU A 26 11.51 -9.72 -5.27
N GLN A 27 10.44 -9.62 -6.07
CA GLN A 27 10.05 -10.66 -7.03
C GLN A 27 11.06 -10.81 -8.18
N GLY A 28 11.63 -9.70 -8.66
CA GLY A 28 12.65 -9.71 -9.71
C GLY A 28 13.95 -10.39 -9.24
N LEU A 29 14.41 -10.06 -8.04
CA LEU A 29 15.58 -10.69 -7.43
C LEU A 29 15.37 -12.19 -7.21
N ARG A 30 14.15 -12.60 -6.81
CA ARG A 30 13.78 -14.03 -6.72
C ARG A 30 13.96 -14.76 -8.05
N ARG A 31 13.46 -14.20 -9.16
CA ARG A 31 13.60 -14.83 -10.49
C ARG A 31 15.06 -14.98 -10.89
N ALA A 32 15.89 -13.97 -10.59
CA ALA A 32 17.32 -14.04 -10.86
C ALA A 32 18.03 -15.11 -10.02
N LEU A 33 17.58 -15.34 -8.77
CA LEU A 33 18.11 -16.41 -7.92
C LEU A 33 17.68 -17.80 -8.42
N GLU A 34 16.41 -17.96 -8.79
CA GLU A 34 15.86 -19.22 -9.33
C GLU A 34 16.63 -19.68 -10.58
N ASP A 35 17.00 -18.76 -11.48
CA ASP A 35 17.84 -19.06 -12.65
C ASP A 35 19.28 -19.48 -12.29
N ALA A 36 19.79 -19.05 -11.12
CA ALA A 36 21.17 -19.29 -10.73
C ALA A 36 21.41 -20.66 -10.05
N THR A 37 20.35 -21.34 -9.57
CA THR A 37 20.45 -22.57 -8.76
C THR A 37 20.08 -23.85 -9.49
N VAL A 38 19.70 -23.77 -10.76
CA VAL A 38 19.42 -24.97 -11.56
C VAL A 38 20.75 -25.62 -11.95
N THR A 39 21.33 -26.42 -11.05
CA THR A 39 22.52 -27.28 -11.23
C THR A 39 23.82 -26.57 -11.57
N GLY A 40 24.83 -26.67 -10.70
CA GLY A 40 26.22 -26.37 -11.10
C GLY A 40 27.12 -25.67 -10.08
N LEU A 41 26.70 -25.51 -8.81
CA LEU A 41 27.53 -24.86 -7.79
C LEU A 41 28.57 -25.81 -7.16
N GLY A 42 28.45 -27.12 -7.41
CA GLY A 42 29.57 -28.07 -7.30
C GLY A 42 29.64 -28.93 -6.04
N THR A 43 28.70 -28.76 -5.09
CA THR A 43 28.56 -29.63 -3.90
C THR A 43 27.10 -29.71 -3.44
N ASP A 44 26.62 -30.91 -3.11
CA ASP A 44 25.24 -31.17 -2.67
C ASP A 44 24.78 -30.28 -1.48
N ASP A 45 25.69 -29.98 -0.54
CA ASP A 45 25.41 -29.10 0.60
C ASP A 45 25.12 -27.64 0.19
N LEU A 46 25.80 -27.14 -0.83
CA LEU A 46 25.62 -25.79 -1.34
C LEU A 46 24.32 -25.69 -2.13
N ASP A 47 23.99 -26.73 -2.91
CA ASP A 47 22.73 -26.82 -3.64
C ASP A 47 21.55 -26.86 -2.65
N CYS A 48 21.62 -27.67 -1.58
CA CYS A 48 20.60 -27.72 -0.52
C CYS A 48 20.44 -26.37 0.19
N ALA A 49 21.54 -25.72 0.59
CA ALA A 49 21.48 -24.41 1.25
C ALA A 49 20.88 -23.32 0.34
N CYS A 50 21.14 -23.41 -0.96
CA CYS A 50 20.55 -22.53 -1.96
C CYS A 50 19.05 -22.79 -2.14
N GLU A 51 18.59 -24.04 -2.16
CA GLU A 51 17.16 -24.38 -2.18
C GLU A 51 16.44 -23.84 -0.94
N ASP A 52 16.97 -24.10 0.26
CA ASP A 52 16.40 -23.60 1.52
C ASP A 52 16.35 -22.07 1.55
N PHE A 53 17.40 -21.40 1.06
CA PHE A 53 17.41 -19.94 0.96
C PHE A 53 16.32 -19.43 0.01
N GLN A 54 16.14 -20.08 -1.14
CA GLN A 54 15.13 -19.68 -2.11
C GLN A 54 13.71 -19.84 -1.60
N ASP A 55 13.42 -20.94 -0.92
CA ASP A 55 12.09 -21.18 -0.35
C ASP A 55 11.76 -20.18 0.75
N ASN A 56 12.70 -19.93 1.66
CA ASN A 56 12.54 -18.91 2.71
C ASN A 56 12.41 -17.50 2.11
N TRP A 57 13.21 -17.17 1.10
CA TRP A 57 13.14 -15.89 0.41
C TRP A 57 11.80 -15.71 -0.32
N LYS A 58 11.31 -16.75 -0.99
CA LYS A 58 10.01 -16.76 -1.67
C LYS A 58 8.88 -16.53 -0.67
N TYR A 59 8.89 -17.21 0.47
CA TYR A 59 7.89 -17.02 1.52
C TYR A 59 7.94 -15.59 2.07
N GLY A 60 9.12 -15.09 2.43
CA GLY A 60 9.30 -13.73 2.96
C GLY A 60 8.84 -12.65 1.98
N ALA A 61 9.22 -12.77 0.71
CA ALA A 61 8.81 -11.83 -0.33
C ALA A 61 7.29 -11.84 -0.56
N ALA A 62 6.66 -13.02 -0.53
CA ALA A 62 5.20 -13.15 -0.63
C ALA A 62 4.49 -12.49 0.55
N GLN A 63 4.97 -12.73 1.78
CA GLN A 63 4.42 -12.11 2.99
C GLN A 63 4.57 -10.59 3.00
N ILE A 64 5.71 -10.06 2.54
CA ILE A 64 5.91 -8.61 2.38
C ILE A 64 4.91 -8.04 1.37
N GLY A 65 4.70 -8.73 0.25
CA GLY A 65 3.71 -8.35 -0.77
C GLY A 65 2.29 -8.27 -0.21
N GLU A 66 1.85 -9.33 0.48
CA GLU A 66 0.52 -9.40 1.09
C GLU A 66 0.30 -8.30 2.14
N GLN A 67 1.26 -8.10 3.05
CA GLN A 67 1.16 -7.04 4.06
C GLN A 67 1.13 -5.64 3.45
N THR A 68 1.89 -5.45 2.37
CA THR A 68 1.92 -4.21 1.60
C THR A 68 0.57 -3.91 0.95
N GLU A 69 -0.07 -4.90 0.34
CA GLU A 69 -1.40 -4.77 -0.26
C GLU A 69 -2.48 -4.48 0.78
N ASN A 70 -2.45 -5.20 1.90
CA ASN A 70 -3.37 -4.97 3.03
C ASN A 70 -3.22 -3.54 3.58
N LEU A 71 -1.98 -3.07 3.76
CA LEU A 71 -1.72 -1.70 4.20
C LEU A 71 -2.26 -0.67 3.21
N ALA A 72 -2.03 -0.89 1.91
CA ALA A 72 -2.55 -0.02 0.86
C ALA A 72 -4.10 0.03 0.85
N GLU A 73 -4.77 -1.10 1.08
CA GLU A 73 -6.23 -1.15 1.17
C GLU A 73 -6.76 -0.38 2.38
N ILE A 74 -6.16 -0.57 3.58
CA ILE A 74 -6.55 0.14 4.80
C ILE A 74 -6.39 1.65 4.62
N ILE A 75 -5.26 2.07 4.05
CA ILE A 75 -4.96 3.47 3.74
C ILE A 75 -6.00 4.04 2.76
N GLY A 76 -6.34 3.30 1.70
CA GLY A 76 -7.35 3.69 0.73
C GLY A 76 -8.73 3.89 1.37
N LYS A 77 -9.18 2.94 2.18
CA LYS A 77 -10.44 3.01 2.94
C LYS A 77 -10.47 4.20 3.89
N SER A 78 -9.37 4.46 4.59
CA SER A 78 -9.22 5.60 5.49
C SER A 78 -9.39 6.92 4.76
N ARG A 79 -8.67 7.10 3.63
CA ARG A 79 -8.79 8.29 2.76
C ARG A 79 -10.22 8.50 2.28
N ASP A 80 -10.87 7.45 1.81
CA ASP A 80 -12.22 7.54 1.27
C ASP A 80 -13.23 7.91 2.38
N SER A 81 -13.06 7.37 3.59
CA SER A 81 -13.86 7.74 4.77
C SER A 81 -13.72 9.23 5.11
N TYR A 82 -12.50 9.78 5.11
CA TYR A 82 -12.29 11.22 5.35
C TYR A 82 -12.98 12.07 4.28
N ARG A 83 -12.87 11.69 3.00
CA ARG A 83 -13.54 12.40 1.89
C ARG A 83 -15.06 12.37 2.00
N GLU A 84 -15.64 11.26 2.47
CA GLU A 84 -17.08 11.18 2.71
C GLU A 84 -17.52 12.11 3.83
N VAL A 85 -16.78 12.17 4.94
CA VAL A 85 -17.04 13.09 6.05
C VAL A 85 -16.96 14.54 5.57
N ASP A 86 -15.93 14.91 4.82
CA ASP A 86 -15.77 16.26 4.29
C ASP A 86 -16.92 16.66 3.37
N LYS A 87 -17.35 15.77 2.46
CA LYS A 87 -18.50 16.01 1.58
C LYS A 87 -19.81 16.17 2.36
N ALA A 88 -20.03 15.32 3.37
CA ALA A 88 -21.22 15.39 4.20
C ALA A 88 -21.26 16.70 4.99
N LEU A 89 -20.11 17.14 5.52
CA LEU A 89 -19.97 18.41 6.22
C LEU A 89 -20.22 19.59 5.27
N GLU A 90 -19.63 19.58 4.07
CA GLU A 90 -19.83 20.62 3.06
C GLU A 90 -21.32 20.74 2.66
N GLN A 91 -21.99 19.61 2.45
CA GLN A 91 -23.42 19.58 2.14
C GLN A 91 -24.28 20.12 3.30
N ALA A 92 -23.97 19.74 4.54
CA ALA A 92 -24.67 20.24 5.72
C ALA A 92 -24.50 21.76 5.87
N LEU A 93 -23.29 22.28 5.67
CA LEU A 93 -23.01 23.73 5.69
C LEU A 93 -23.75 24.47 4.57
N LYS A 94 -23.76 23.94 3.33
CA LYS A 94 -24.54 24.52 2.22
C LYS A 94 -26.04 24.57 2.53
N LYS A 95 -26.58 23.49 3.12
CA LYS A 95 -28.00 23.43 3.52
C LYS A 95 -28.33 24.42 4.64
N ALA A 96 -27.45 24.59 5.62
CA ALA A 96 -27.59 25.58 6.69
C ALA A 96 -27.51 27.02 6.15
N GLY A 97 -26.57 27.29 5.24
CA GLY A 97 -26.41 28.60 4.60
C GLY A 97 -27.60 29.02 3.73
N ASN A 98 -28.21 28.08 3.00
CA ASN A 98 -29.42 28.35 2.21
C ASN A 98 -30.70 28.50 3.07
N GLY A 99 -30.70 28.02 4.31
CA GLY A 99 -31.83 28.16 5.25
C GLY A 99 -31.81 29.44 6.09
N GLY A 100 -30.69 30.15 6.15
CA GLY A 100 -30.49 31.33 7.02
C GLY A 100 -30.96 32.68 6.47
N GLY A 101 -31.52 32.72 5.26
CA GLY A 101 -31.96 33.96 4.59
C GLY A 101 -33.38 34.44 4.92
N GLY A 102 -34.05 33.82 5.90
CA GLY A 102 -35.46 34.10 6.21
C GLY A 102 -35.70 34.25 7.71
N GLY A 103 -35.15 35.29 8.35
CA GLY A 103 -35.46 35.51 9.75
C GLY A 103 -34.70 36.62 10.45
N THR A 104 -34.84 37.87 10.02
CA THR A 104 -34.87 39.00 10.97
C THR A 104 -35.57 40.21 10.36
N ARG A 105 -36.64 40.65 11.06
CA ARG A 105 -37.30 41.97 11.11
C ARG A 105 -37.20 42.92 9.92
#